data_AF-A0A9Q9MBR9-F1
#
_entry.id   AF-A0A9Q9MBR9-F1
#
_cell.length_a   1.000
_cell.length_b   1.000
_cell.length_c   1.000
_cell.angle_alpha   90.00
_cell.angle_beta   90.00
_cell.angle_gamma   90.00
#
_symmetry.space_group_name_H-M   'P 1'
#
loop_
_entity.id
_entity.type
_entity.pdbx_description
1 polymer ?
#
loop_
_entity_poly.entity_id
_entity_poly.type
_entity_poly.pdbx_seq_one_letter_code
_entity_poly.pdbx_strand_id
1 'polypeptide(L)'
;MFSAEKYLDTGGAVVGTIILSIVVLFLVIQEVREVIFYKRNNWSFDLDSNVGIRLYNGDSTDEKDLVSNKSRVCFGTPFMIFGFGVLLTACGAIILSQ
;
A
#
# COMPACT_ATOMS: atom_id res chain seq x y z
N MET A 1 9.62 -36.02 -10.13
CA MET A 1 9.21 -35.12 -9.02
C MET A 1 10.48 -34.41 -8.57
N PHE A 2 10.46 -33.10 -8.29
CA PHE A 2 11.61 -32.19 -8.11
C PHE A 2 12.03 -31.40 -9.36
N SER A 3 11.46 -30.19 -9.51
CA SER A 3 12.15 -29.00 -10.07
C SER A 3 11.37 -27.69 -9.87
N ALA A 4 10.29 -27.66 -9.07
CA ALA A 4 9.56 -26.43 -8.76
C ALA A 4 10.04 -25.76 -7.46
N GLU A 5 10.49 -26.54 -6.47
CA GLU A 5 10.98 -26.00 -5.17
C GLU A 5 12.22 -25.11 -5.33
N LYS A 6 13.13 -25.44 -6.25
CA LYS A 6 14.37 -24.66 -6.43
C LYS A 6 14.15 -23.28 -7.06
N TYR A 7 13.06 -23.11 -7.81
CA TYR A 7 12.63 -21.80 -8.33
C TYR A 7 11.80 -21.01 -7.30
N LEU A 8 11.15 -21.70 -6.36
CA LEU A 8 10.39 -21.10 -5.27
C LEU A 8 11.31 -20.51 -4.18
N ASP A 9 12.49 -21.08 -3.94
CA ASP A 9 13.26 -20.79 -2.72
C ASP A 9 13.99 -19.43 -2.72
N THR A 10 14.63 -19.03 -3.82
CA THR A 10 15.33 -17.73 -3.92
C THR A 10 14.75 -16.87 -5.05
N GLY A 11 14.46 -17.46 -6.21
CA GLY A 11 13.86 -16.74 -7.35
C GLY A 11 12.45 -16.23 -7.05
N GLY A 12 11.60 -17.06 -6.45
CA GLY A 12 10.25 -16.70 -6.03
C GLY A 12 10.24 -15.61 -4.96
N ALA A 13 11.11 -15.72 -3.96
CA ALA A 13 11.25 -14.72 -2.90
C ALA A 13 11.70 -13.35 -3.45
N VAL A 14 12.68 -13.34 -4.36
CA VAL A 14 13.17 -12.09 -5.00
C VAL A 14 12.07 -11.45 -5.84
N VAL A 15 11.38 -12.21 -6.69
CA VAL A 15 10.28 -11.69 -7.53
C VAL A 15 9.13 -11.15 -6.66
N GLY A 16 8.75 -11.88 -5.62
CA GLY A 16 7.73 -11.43 -4.67
C GLY A 16 8.13 -10.13 -3.97
N THR A 17 9.40 -10.01 -3.56
CA THR A 17 9.95 -8.80 -2.94
C THR A 17 9.95 -7.61 -3.90
N ILE A 18 10.25 -7.81 -5.18
CA ILE A 18 10.17 -6.76 -6.21
C ILE A 18 8.73 -6.28 -6.38
N ILE A 19 7.77 -7.20 -6.53
CA ILE A 19 6.34 -6.85 -6.66
C ILE A 19 5.88 -6.07 -5.43
N LEU A 20 6.21 -6.56 -4.23
CA LEU A 20 5.87 -5.91 -2.98
C LEU A 20 6.50 -4.51 -2.86
N SER A 21 7.74 -4.34 -3.32
CA SER A 21 8.41 -3.04 -3.37
C SER A 21 7.67 -2.05 -4.27
N ILE A 22 7.20 -2.51 -5.44
CA ILE A 22 6.40 -1.71 -6.38
C ILE A 22 5.07 -1.30 -5.72
N VAL A 23 4.40 -2.21 -5.01
CA VAL A 23 3.16 -1.92 -4.30
C VAL A 23 3.39 -0.86 -3.21
N VAL A 24 4.42 -1.01 -2.38
CA VAL A 24 4.76 -0.02 -1.34
C VAL A 24 5.06 1.35 -1.96
N LEU A 25 5.88 1.40 -3.01
CA LEU A 25 6.19 2.64 -3.71
C LEU A 25 4.94 3.31 -4.30
N PHE A 26 4.06 2.52 -4.92
CA PHE A 26 2.80 3.01 -5.44
C PHE A 26 1.93 3.65 -4.33
N LEU A 27 1.79 2.98 -3.19
CA LEU A 27 1.04 3.50 -2.04
C LEU A 27 1.65 4.79 -1.49
N VAL A 28 2.98 4.85 -1.35
CA VAL A 28 3.69 6.06 -0.88
C VAL A 28 3.50 7.22 -1.85
N ILE A 29 3.61 6.99 -3.16
CA ILE A 29 3.41 8.04 -4.18
C ILE A 29 1.98 8.56 -4.14
N GLN A 30 0.98 7.67 -4.05
CA GLN A 30 -0.43 8.05 -3.91
C GLN A 30 -0.64 8.93 -2.68
N GLU A 31 -0.14 8.48 -1.51
CA GLU A 31 -0.30 9.20 -0.25
C GLU A 31 0.38 10.56 -0.26
N VAL A 32 1.61 10.66 -0.79
CA VAL A 32 2.31 11.94 -0.94
C VAL A 32 1.51 12.91 -1.82
N ARG A 33 0.92 12.43 -2.92
CA ARG A 33 0.07 13.27 -3.78
C ARG A 33 -1.18 13.75 -3.05
N GLU A 34 -1.85 12.87 -2.29
CA GLU A 34 -3.01 13.25 -1.48
C GLU A 34 -2.64 14.29 -0.42
N VAL A 35 -1.56 14.06 0.34
CA VAL A 35 -1.09 14.97 1.38
C VAL A 35 -0.73 16.34 0.80
N ILE A 36 -0.05 16.39 -0.35
CA ILE A 36 0.26 17.66 -1.03
C ILE A 36 -1.04 18.36 -1.45
N PHE A 37 -2.01 17.63 -2.02
CA PHE A 37 -3.30 18.20 -2.40
C PHE A 37 -4.02 18.81 -1.19
N TYR A 38 -4.18 18.06 -0.10
CA TYR A 38 -4.87 18.56 1.08
C TYR A 38 -4.11 19.69 1.76
N LYS A 39 -2.78 19.61 1.84
CA LYS A 39 -1.96 20.71 2.35
C LYS A 39 -2.14 22.00 1.55
N ARG A 40 -2.25 21.93 0.21
CA ARG A 40 -2.50 23.11 -0.66
C ARG A 40 -3.92 23.66 -0.50
N ASN A 41 -4.86 22.82 -0.09
CA ASN A 41 -6.27 23.18 0.12
C ASN A 41 -6.61 23.40 1.61
N ASN A 42 -5.65 23.83 2.44
CA ASN A 42 -5.83 24.10 3.87
C ASN A 42 -6.42 22.93 4.67
N TRP A 43 -6.07 21.70 4.30
CA TRP A 43 -6.60 20.46 4.88
C TRP A 43 -8.13 20.33 4.78
N SER A 44 -8.74 20.92 3.74
CA SER A 44 -10.15 20.73 3.44
C SER A 44 -10.41 19.33 2.87
N PHE A 45 -10.89 18.43 3.72
CA PHE A 45 -11.19 17.03 3.37
C PHE A 45 -12.53 16.85 2.64
N ASP A 46 -13.34 17.90 2.55
CA ASP A 46 -14.59 17.90 1.77
C ASP A 46 -14.29 17.87 0.26
N LEU A 47 -13.10 18.31 -0.13
CA LEU A 47 -12.61 18.21 -1.51
C LEU A 47 -12.08 16.80 -1.77
N ASP A 48 -12.53 16.20 -2.88
CA ASP A 48 -11.95 14.94 -3.36
C ASP A 48 -10.67 15.24 -4.15
N SER A 49 -9.58 14.58 -3.77
CA SER A 49 -8.30 14.66 -4.48
C SER A 49 -8.36 13.93 -5.83
N ASN A 50 -9.31 12.98 -5.99
CA ASN A 50 -9.43 12.03 -7.10
C ASN A 50 -8.13 11.25 -7.41
N VAL A 51 -7.19 11.23 -6.46
CA VAL A 51 -5.90 10.55 -6.57
C VAL A 51 -5.89 9.30 -5.68
N GLY A 52 -6.46 9.40 -4.48
CA GLY A 52 -6.48 8.30 -3.52
C GLY A 52 -7.35 7.11 -3.94
N ILE A 53 -6.99 5.94 -3.41
CA ILE A 53 -7.76 4.71 -3.58
C ILE A 53 -9.10 4.86 -2.84
N ARG A 54 -10.20 4.42 -3.45
CA ARG A 54 -11.49 4.35 -2.76
C ARG A 54 -11.46 3.19 -1.77
N LEU A 55 -11.56 3.51 -0.49
CA LEU A 55 -11.65 2.54 0.60
C LEU A 55 -13.10 2.48 1.05
N TYR A 56 -13.60 1.27 1.26
CA TYR A 56 -14.96 1.02 1.76
C TYR A 56 -14.88 0.28 3.09
N ASN A 57 -15.88 0.47 3.95
CA ASN A 57 -15.96 -0.25 5.21
C ASN A 57 -16.41 -1.70 5.00
N GLY A 58 -15.64 -2.65 5.54
CA GLY A 58 -15.94 -4.08 5.44
C GLY A 58 -15.88 -4.60 4.00
N ASP A 59 -16.83 -5.47 3.65
CA ASP A 59 -16.97 -6.02 2.29
C ASP A 59 -17.94 -5.21 1.41
N SER A 60 -18.31 -4.00 1.83
CA SER A 60 -19.23 -3.17 1.05
C SER A 60 -18.55 -2.55 -0.17
N THR A 61 -19.30 -2.43 -1.26
CA THR A 61 -18.94 -1.64 -2.44
C THR A 61 -19.90 -0.47 -2.64
N ASP A 62 -20.81 -0.24 -1.69
CA ASP A 62 -21.78 0.85 -1.79
C ASP A 62 -21.10 2.19 -1.46
N GLU A 63 -21.42 3.23 -2.23
CA GLU A 63 -20.85 4.58 -2.03
C GLU A 63 -21.15 5.17 -0.64
N LYS A 64 -22.22 4.71 0.01
CA LYS A 64 -22.57 5.10 1.39
C LYS A 64 -21.56 4.61 2.43
N ASP A 65 -20.83 3.54 2.12
CA ASP A 65 -19.85 2.91 3.01
C ASP A 65 -18.41 3.35 2.68
N LEU A 66 -18.26 4.35 1.80
CA LEU A 66 -16.97 4.93 1.46
C LEU A 66 -16.34 5.59 2.69
N VAL A 67 -15.10 5.22 2.97
CA VAL A 67 -14.29 5.82 4.03
C VAL A 67 -14.03 7.28 3.69
N SER A 68 -14.24 8.16 4.68
CA SER A 68 -13.99 9.60 4.50
C SER A 68 -12.54 9.89 4.08
N ASN A 69 -12.35 10.91 3.25
CA ASN A 69 -11.03 11.35 2.78
C ASN A 69 -10.04 11.57 3.92
N LYS A 70 -10.51 12.21 5.01
CA LYS A 70 -9.71 12.43 6.22
C LYS A 70 -9.23 11.11 6.83
N SER A 71 -10.12 10.14 6.98
CA SER A 71 -9.77 8.85 7.56
C SER A 71 -8.81 8.06 6.65
N ARG A 72 -9.02 8.12 5.34
CA ARG A 72 -8.13 7.50 4.35
C ARG A 72 -6.70 8.07 4.44
N VAL A 73 -6.55 9.39 4.33
CA VAL A 73 -5.24 10.06 4.28
C VAL A 73 -4.54 10.00 5.63
N CYS A 74 -5.25 10.25 6.74
CA CYS A 74 -4.59 10.29 8.04
C CYS A 74 -4.30 8.91 8.64
N PHE A 75 -5.04 7.88 8.24
CA PHE A 75 -4.96 6.56 8.87
C PHE A 75 -4.93 5.40 7.89
N GLY A 76 -5.88 5.33 6.95
CA GLY A 76 -6.05 4.17 6.06
C GLY A 76 -4.81 3.86 5.20
N THR A 77 -4.41 4.80 4.34
CA THR A 77 -3.25 4.61 3.46
C THR A 77 -1.94 4.53 4.24
N PRO A 78 -1.66 5.37 5.27
CA PRO A 78 -0.48 5.21 6.10
C PRO A 78 -0.39 3.84 6.79
N PHE A 79 -1.52 3.30 7.25
CA PHE A 79 -1.56 1.96 7.85
C PHE A 79 -1.24 0.86 6.83
N MET A 80 -1.78 0.96 5.61
CA MET A 80 -1.44 0.03 4.53
C MET A 80 0.06 0.10 4.18
N ILE A 81 0.62 1.31 4.03
CA ILE A 81 2.05 1.51 3.77
C ILE A 81 2.88 0.87 4.88
N PHE A 82 2.50 1.08 6.15
CA PHE A 82 3.19 0.47 7.28
C PHE A 82 3.14 -1.06 7.23
N GLY A 83 1.96 -1.65 7.03
CA GLY A 83 1.79 -3.10 6.96
C GLY A 83 2.60 -3.74 5.83
N PHE A 84 2.50 -3.21 4.61
CA PHE A 84 3.28 -3.72 3.48
C PHE A 84 4.78 -3.42 3.63
N GLY A 85 5.15 -2.32 4.27
CA GLY A 85 6.55 -1.98 4.57
C GLY A 85 7.20 -2.94 5.57
N VAL A 86 6.46 -3.36 6.60
CA VAL A 86 6.92 -4.39 7.55
C VAL A 86 7.12 -5.73 6.83
N LEU A 87 6.15 -6.13 6.00
CA LEU A 87 6.27 -7.36 5.21
C LEU A 87 7.47 -7.31 4.25
N LEU A 88 7.67 -6.17 3.58
CA LEU A 88 8.79 -5.98 2.65
C LEU A 88 10.13 -6.09 3.37
N THR A 89 10.22 -5.48 4.55
CA THR A 89 11.43 -5.53 5.40
C THR A 89 11.71 -6.97 5.84
N ALA A 90 10.68 -7.73 6.23
CA ALA A 90 10.82 -9.13 6.60
C ALA A 90 11.31 -9.98 5.41
N CYS A 91 10.71 -9.82 4.22
CA CYS A 91 11.16 -10.52 3.01
C CYS A 91 12.61 -10.16 2.64
N GLY A 92 12.97 -8.89 2.70
CA GLY A 92 14.34 -8.42 2.45
C GLY A 92 15.33 -9.00 3.45
N ALA A 93 14.99 -9.05 4.74
CA ALA A 93 15.83 -9.64 5.78
C ALA A 93 16.07 -11.14 5.54
N ILE A 94 15.04 -11.89 5.13
CA ILE A 94 15.18 -13.32 4.79
C ILE A 94 16.15 -13.49 3.63
N ILE A 95 15.97 -12.74 2.53
CA ILE A 95 16.84 -12.83 1.34
C ILE A 95 18.29 -12.47 1.69
N LEU A 96 18.52 -11.45 2.51
CA LEU A 96 19.86 -11.02 2.92
C LEU A 96 20.53 -11.96 3.93
N SER A 97 19.76 -12.84 4.57
CA SER A 97 20.26 -13.83 5.53
C SER A 97 20.62 -15.18 4.92
N GLN A 98 20.32 -15.38 3.64
CA GLN A 98 20.74 -16.54 2.83
C GLN A 98 22.16 -16.36 2.30
#